data_AF-A0A916EGR6-F1
#
_entry.id   AF-A0A916EGR6-F1
#
_cell.length_a   1.000
_cell.length_b   1.000
_cell.length_c   1.000
_cell.angle_alpha   90.00
_cell.angle_beta   90.00
_cell.angle_gamma   90.00
#
_symmetry.space_group_name_H-M   'P 1'
#
loop_
_entity.id
_entity.type
_entity.pdbx_description
1 polymer ?
#
loop_
_entity_poly.entity_id
_entity_poly.type
_entity_poly.pdbx_seq_one_letter_code
_entity_poly.pdbx_strand_id
1 'polypeptide(L)'
;MSWTNEIRVVIGLDFGTTYSGFSLHHIENDDVGNIQANSIWPGEQFKPKLPVDFKKAIVDYLREMGKCIKETIPQYWPGIDFMNDVLLVLTIPAEYSENDKAIMRECTFNAGLISDKNSERLQFTTEPEAAAIYCMNCLKEYKLTEPGTTFMVVDCGGGTVDLTTRKLLEENQLA
;
A
#
# COMPACT_ATOMS: atom_id res chain seq x y z
N MET A 1 5.00 32.19 -17.59
CA MET A 1 3.90 31.39 -17.02
C MET A 1 4.32 29.94 -17.11
N SER A 2 4.29 29.22 -15.99
CA SER A 2 4.53 27.79 -15.99
C SER A 2 3.30 27.09 -16.54
N TRP A 3 3.48 26.17 -17.49
CA TRP A 3 2.40 25.34 -18.07
C TRP A 3 1.62 24.55 -17.01
N THR A 4 2.22 24.36 -15.84
CA THR A 4 1.58 23.73 -14.68
C THR A 4 0.31 24.43 -14.22
N ASN A 5 0.16 25.73 -14.47
CA ASN A 5 -1.04 26.49 -14.08
C ASN A 5 -2.24 26.29 -15.01
N GLU A 6 -2.07 25.59 -16.15
CA GLU A 6 -3.16 25.28 -17.10
C GLU A 6 -3.69 23.85 -16.94
N ILE A 7 -3.03 23.02 -16.14
CA ILE A 7 -3.45 21.64 -15.91
C ILE A 7 -4.65 21.65 -14.96
N ARG A 8 -5.75 21.00 -15.36
CA ARG A 8 -6.96 20.87 -14.54
C ARG A 8 -7.24 19.45 -14.06
N VAL A 9 -6.68 18.46 -14.75
CA VAL A 9 -6.87 17.04 -14.45
C VAL A 9 -5.53 16.33 -14.54
N VAL A 10 -5.20 15.55 -13.51
CA VAL A 10 -4.10 14.59 -13.52
C VAL A 10 -4.69 13.22 -13.83
N ILE A 11 -4.08 12.49 -14.76
CA ILE A 11 -4.45 11.12 -15.11
C ILE A 11 -3.24 10.23 -14.87
N GLY A 12 -3.37 9.25 -13.98
CA GLY A 12 -2.42 8.14 -13.85
C GLY A 12 -2.83 7.01 -14.78
N LEU A 13 -1.85 6.42 -15.48
CA LEU A 13 -2.05 5.29 -16.39
C LEU A 13 -1.08 4.18 -16.00
N ASP A 14 -1.58 2.95 -15.96
CA ASP A 14 -0.78 1.74 -15.85
C ASP A 14 -1.17 0.80 -16.99
N PHE A 15 -0.16 0.26 -17.64
CA PHE A 15 -0.28 -0.75 -18.65
C PHE A 15 0.43 -2.01 -18.18
N GLY A 16 -0.31 -2.90 -17.53
CA GLY A 16 0.16 -4.24 -17.19
C GLY A 16 -0.29 -5.31 -18.19
N THR A 17 0.46 -6.40 -18.24
CA THR A 17 0.15 -7.57 -19.07
C THR A 17 -1.05 -8.38 -18.56
N THR A 18 -1.39 -8.22 -17.28
CA THR A 18 -2.51 -8.93 -16.63
C THR A 18 -3.71 -8.02 -16.41
N TYR A 19 -3.46 -6.77 -16.06
CA TYR A 19 -4.49 -5.72 -15.96
C TYR A 19 -3.88 -4.40 -16.45
N SER A 20 -4.71 -3.51 -16.99
CA SER A 20 -4.33 -2.12 -17.24
C SER A 20 -5.29 -1.25 -16.46
N GLY A 21 -4.86 -0.05 -16.06
CA GLY A 21 -5.55 0.81 -15.12
C GLY A 21 -5.47 2.26 -15.53
N PHE A 22 -6.44 3.07 -15.10
CA PHE A 22 -6.27 4.51 -15.04
C PHE A 22 -7.06 5.10 -13.89
N SER A 23 -6.57 6.22 -13.39
CA SER A 23 -7.23 7.03 -12.37
C SER A 23 -7.04 8.51 -12.66
N LEU A 24 -7.99 9.32 -12.21
CA LEU A 24 -8.07 10.73 -12.53
C LEU A 24 -8.48 11.56 -11.32
N HIS A 25 -7.87 12.74 -11.23
CA HIS A 25 -8.13 13.70 -10.16
C HIS A 25 -8.17 15.12 -10.72
N HIS A 26 -9.15 15.92 -10.28
CA HIS A 26 -9.30 17.32 -10.69
C HIS A 26 -8.57 18.24 -9.71
N ILE A 27 -7.66 19.08 -10.22
CA ILE A 27 -6.71 19.87 -9.41
C ILE A 27 -7.40 20.94 -8.57
N GLU A 28 -8.50 21.54 -9.05
CA GLU A 28 -9.23 22.59 -8.31
C GLU A 28 -10.22 22.05 -7.28
N ASN A 29 -10.28 20.73 -7.07
CA ASN A 29 -11.16 20.16 -6.06
C ASN A 29 -10.41 20.17 -4.72
N ASP A 30 -10.84 21.01 -3.78
CA ASP A 30 -10.30 21.02 -2.41
C ASP A 30 -10.58 19.70 -1.66
N ASP A 31 -11.46 18.85 -2.20
CA ASP A 31 -11.66 17.49 -1.74
C ASP A 31 -10.54 16.56 -2.23
N VAL A 32 -9.52 16.45 -1.37
CA VAL A 32 -8.34 15.57 -1.48
C VAL A 32 -8.72 14.11 -1.81
N GLY A 33 -9.95 13.67 -1.48
CA GLY A 33 -10.44 12.32 -1.70
C GLY A 33 -11.17 12.07 -3.02
N ASN A 34 -11.43 13.09 -3.86
CA ASN A 34 -12.19 12.90 -5.10
C ASN A 34 -11.31 12.41 -6.25
N ILE A 35 -10.77 11.21 -6.09
CA ILE A 35 -10.02 10.47 -7.08
C ILE A 35 -10.97 9.45 -7.70
N GLN A 36 -11.10 9.47 -9.02
CA GLN A 36 -11.88 8.46 -9.73
C GLN A 36 -10.92 7.45 -10.36
N ALA A 37 -11.00 6.20 -9.95
CA ALA A 37 -10.30 5.11 -10.59
C ALA A 37 -11.25 4.31 -11.47
N ASN A 38 -10.79 3.87 -12.64
CA ASN A 38 -11.54 2.91 -13.43
C ASN A 38 -11.35 1.51 -12.85
N SER A 39 -12.28 1.10 -11.99
CA SER A 39 -12.30 -0.24 -11.38
C SER A 39 -13.13 -1.25 -12.17
N ILE A 40 -13.95 -0.81 -13.13
CA ILE A 40 -14.85 -1.68 -13.90
C ILE A 40 -14.28 -1.88 -15.30
N TRP A 41 -13.73 -3.08 -15.54
CA TRP A 41 -13.22 -3.47 -16.85
C TRP A 41 -14.23 -4.33 -17.61
N PRO A 42 -14.41 -4.11 -18.93
CA PRO A 42 -15.21 -5.00 -19.76
C PRO A 42 -14.73 -6.44 -19.60
N GLY A 43 -15.62 -7.32 -19.13
CA GLY A 43 -15.30 -8.72 -18.94
C GLY A 43 -14.78 -9.13 -17.56
N GLU A 44 -14.90 -8.29 -16.53
CA GLU A 44 -14.69 -8.72 -15.13
C GLU A 44 -15.47 -9.99 -14.77
N GLN A 45 -16.70 -10.12 -15.29
CA GLN A 45 -17.54 -11.31 -15.16
C GLN A 45 -16.93 -12.60 -15.76
N PHE A 46 -15.89 -12.48 -16.58
CA PHE A 46 -15.15 -13.59 -17.18
C PHE A 46 -13.85 -13.91 -16.42
N LYS A 47 -13.55 -13.21 -15.31
CA LYS A 47 -12.41 -13.56 -14.47
C LYS A 47 -12.58 -15.00 -13.96
N PRO A 48 -11.62 -15.91 -14.23
CA PRO A 48 -11.72 -17.28 -13.77
C PRO A 48 -11.70 -17.28 -12.25
N LYS A 49 -12.49 -18.19 -11.64
CA LYS A 49 -12.33 -18.46 -10.22
C LYS A 49 -10.93 -19.01 -10.01
N LEU A 50 -10.21 -18.43 -9.04
CA LEU A 50 -8.95 -19.01 -8.62
C LEU A 50 -9.19 -20.45 -8.18
N PRO A 51 -8.35 -21.41 -8.59
CA PRO A 51 -8.51 -22.82 -8.23
C PRO A 51 -8.20 -23.08 -6.74
N VAL A 52 -7.83 -22.04 -6.00
CA VAL A 52 -7.41 -22.09 -4.59
C VAL A 52 -8.19 -21.05 -3.81
N ASP A 53 -8.59 -21.43 -2.60
CA ASP A 53 -9.17 -20.51 -1.62
C ASP A 53 -8.19 -19.36 -1.30
N PHE A 54 -8.68 -18.12 -1.28
CA PHE A 54 -7.82 -16.95 -1.14
C PHE A 54 -7.09 -16.92 0.20
N LYS A 55 -7.70 -17.39 1.31
CA LYS A 55 -7.01 -17.46 2.60
C LYS A 55 -5.86 -18.46 2.52
N LYS A 56 -6.09 -19.62 1.90
CA LYS A 56 -5.02 -20.60 1.68
C LYS A 56 -3.88 -20.00 0.85
N ALA A 57 -4.20 -19.30 -0.23
CA ALA A 57 -3.19 -18.64 -1.07
C ALA A 57 -2.35 -17.62 -0.27
N ILE A 58 -3.00 -16.77 0.54
CA ILE A 58 -2.32 -15.78 1.39
C ILE A 58 -1.44 -16.48 2.43
N VAL A 59 -1.98 -17.48 3.15
CA VAL A 59 -1.25 -18.22 4.19
C VAL A 59 -0.01 -18.91 3.61
N ASP A 60 -0.15 -19.60 2.48
CA ASP A 60 0.96 -20.32 1.88
C ASP A 60 2.04 -19.35 1.39
N TYR A 61 1.65 -18.23 0.75
CA TYR A 61 2.59 -17.17 0.35
C TYR A 61 3.34 -16.57 1.55
N LEU A 62 2.61 -16.11 2.57
CA LEU A 62 3.20 -15.52 3.77
C LEU A 62 4.09 -16.52 4.52
N ARG A 63 3.76 -17.81 4.51
CA ARG A 63 4.59 -18.84 5.13
C ARG A 63 5.94 -18.98 4.42
N GLU A 64 5.95 -19.06 3.11
CA GLU A 64 7.21 -19.18 2.35
C GLU A 64 8.06 -17.90 2.44
N MET A 65 7.44 -16.72 2.34
CA MET A 65 8.12 -15.46 2.62
C MET A 65 8.68 -15.42 4.04
N GLY A 66 7.90 -15.88 5.01
CA GLY A 66 8.30 -15.97 6.41
C GLY A 66 9.51 -16.86 6.66
N LYS A 67 9.62 -17.99 5.96
CA LYS A 67 10.81 -18.84 6.01
C LYS A 67 12.04 -18.08 5.53
N CYS A 68 11.95 -17.44 4.36
CA CYS A 68 13.03 -16.65 3.79
C CYS A 68 13.49 -15.54 4.77
N ILE A 69 12.56 -14.79 5.35
CA ILE A 69 12.88 -13.74 6.32
C ILE A 69 13.57 -14.32 7.57
N LYS A 70 13.01 -15.39 8.15
CA LYS A 70 13.55 -16.05 9.35
C LYS A 70 14.93 -16.67 9.13
N GLU A 71 15.21 -17.14 7.93
CA GLU A 71 16.53 -17.64 7.53
C GLU A 71 17.52 -16.50 7.30
N THR A 72 17.04 -15.35 6.82
CA THR A 72 17.87 -14.19 6.46
C THR A 72 18.30 -13.38 7.67
N ILE A 73 17.38 -13.08 8.62
CA ILE A 73 17.66 -12.21 9.76
C ILE A 73 18.90 -12.64 10.56
N PRO A 74 19.06 -13.91 10.96
CA PRO A 74 20.22 -14.33 11.75
C PRO A 74 21.56 -14.23 11.01
N GLN A 75 21.55 -14.16 9.66
CA GLN A 75 22.77 -14.00 8.87
C GLN A 75 23.36 -12.59 8.99
N TYR A 76 22.51 -11.58 9.19
CA TYR A 76 22.92 -10.19 9.36
C TYR A 76 22.94 -9.77 10.84
N TRP A 77 21.98 -10.26 11.62
CA TRP A 77 21.78 -9.91 13.03
C TRP A 77 21.57 -11.18 13.88
N PRO A 78 22.66 -11.85 14.28
CA PRO A 78 22.59 -13.01 15.16
C PRO A 78 21.95 -12.66 16.50
N GLY A 79 21.11 -13.57 17.03
CA GLY A 79 20.49 -13.41 18.35
C GLY A 79 19.15 -12.68 18.36
N ILE A 80 18.65 -12.22 17.22
CA ILE A 80 17.29 -11.70 17.07
C ILE A 80 16.29 -12.84 17.15
N ASP A 81 15.39 -12.81 18.13
CA ASP A 81 14.22 -13.66 18.19
C ASP A 81 13.15 -13.09 17.26
N PHE A 82 12.88 -13.79 16.16
CA PHE A 82 11.90 -13.33 15.18
C PHE A 82 10.54 -12.98 15.80
N MET A 83 10.05 -13.76 16.75
CA MET A 83 8.72 -13.54 17.33
C MET A 83 8.70 -12.40 18.35
N ASN A 84 9.83 -12.15 19.01
CA ASN A 84 9.95 -11.24 20.15
C ASN A 84 10.83 -10.01 19.91
N ASP A 85 11.45 -9.85 18.75
CA ASP A 85 12.29 -8.70 18.44
C ASP A 85 11.91 -8.02 17.11
N VAL A 86 11.07 -8.66 16.28
CA VAL A 86 10.66 -8.12 14.99
C VAL A 86 9.27 -7.49 15.07
N LEU A 87 9.13 -6.32 14.45
CA LEU A 87 7.85 -5.71 14.08
C LEU A 87 7.62 -5.97 12.59
N LEU A 88 6.51 -6.63 12.25
CA LEU A 88 6.09 -6.84 10.87
C LEU A 88 5.09 -5.76 10.48
N VAL A 89 5.44 -4.95 9.49
CA VAL A 89 4.54 -3.97 8.88
C VAL A 89 4.16 -4.47 7.48
N LEU A 90 2.89 -4.79 7.26
CA LEU A 90 2.40 -5.24 5.96
C LEU A 90 1.64 -4.11 5.27
N THR A 91 1.91 -3.90 4.00
CA THR A 91 1.07 -3.05 3.17
C THR A 91 -0.22 -3.80 2.83
N ILE A 92 -1.33 -3.07 2.86
CA ILE A 92 -2.65 -3.54 2.41
C ILE A 92 -3.30 -2.46 1.53
N PRO A 93 -4.26 -2.82 0.66
CA PRO A 93 -5.04 -1.84 -0.08
C PRO A 93 -5.77 -0.86 0.85
N ALA A 94 -5.92 0.40 0.41
CA ALA A 94 -6.54 1.45 1.21
C ALA A 94 -8.03 1.17 1.47
N GLU A 95 -8.68 0.41 0.59
CA GLU A 95 -10.10 0.05 0.64
C GLU A 95 -10.40 -1.11 1.60
N TYR A 96 -9.38 -1.77 2.16
CA TYR A 96 -9.58 -2.92 3.04
C TYR A 96 -10.37 -2.53 4.29
N SER A 97 -11.51 -3.20 4.48
CA SER A 97 -12.33 -3.04 5.67
C SER A 97 -11.65 -3.64 6.91
N GLU A 98 -12.17 -3.32 8.11
CA GLU A 98 -11.69 -3.96 9.35
C GLU A 98 -11.84 -5.49 9.31
N ASN A 99 -12.83 -6.02 8.59
CA ASN A 99 -12.99 -7.46 8.40
C ASN A 99 -11.88 -8.03 7.51
N ASP A 100 -11.50 -7.32 6.43
CA ASP A 100 -10.41 -7.74 5.55
C ASP A 100 -9.06 -7.72 6.29
N LYS A 101 -8.84 -6.67 7.11
CA LYS A 101 -7.69 -6.58 8.02
C LYS A 101 -7.67 -7.75 9.02
N ALA A 102 -8.82 -8.10 9.60
CA ALA A 102 -8.92 -9.25 10.50
C ALA A 102 -8.61 -10.58 9.80
N ILE A 103 -9.01 -10.74 8.54
CA ILE A 103 -8.65 -11.89 7.71
C ILE A 103 -7.14 -11.91 7.44
N MET A 104 -6.52 -10.77 7.15
CA MET A 104 -5.07 -10.67 6.98
C MET A 104 -4.31 -11.03 8.26
N ARG A 105 -4.78 -10.59 9.43
CA ARG A 105 -4.23 -11.02 10.73
C ARG A 105 -4.33 -12.52 10.93
N GLU A 106 -5.49 -13.10 10.62
CA GLU A 106 -5.70 -14.54 10.68
C GLU A 106 -4.72 -15.30 9.79
N CYS A 107 -4.55 -14.85 8.54
CA CYS A 107 -3.65 -15.50 7.61
C CYS A 107 -2.18 -15.38 8.06
N THR A 108 -1.78 -14.21 8.58
CA THR A 108 -0.44 -13.95 9.11
C THR A 108 -0.13 -14.83 10.33
N PHE A 109 -1.10 -15.00 11.22
CA PHE A 109 -1.00 -15.94 12.35
C PHE A 109 -0.86 -17.39 11.87
N ASN A 110 -1.71 -17.83 10.95
CA ASN A 110 -1.69 -19.20 10.40
C ASN A 110 -0.44 -19.49 9.55
N ALA A 111 0.22 -18.45 9.02
CA ALA A 111 1.53 -18.54 8.38
C ALA A 111 2.68 -18.66 9.39
N GLY A 112 2.42 -18.49 10.68
CA GLY A 112 3.41 -18.55 11.75
C GLY A 112 4.31 -17.33 11.79
N LEU A 113 3.83 -16.16 11.35
CA LEU A 113 4.58 -14.90 11.39
C LEU A 113 4.36 -14.09 12.67
N ILE A 114 3.32 -14.43 13.43
CA ILE A 114 3.02 -13.86 14.75
C ILE A 114 2.58 -14.96 15.71
N SER A 115 2.83 -14.77 17.00
CA SER A 115 2.49 -15.73 18.06
C SER A 115 1.05 -15.66 18.54
N ASP A 116 0.36 -14.54 18.30
CA ASP A 116 -1.04 -14.31 18.65
C ASP A 116 -1.74 -13.49 17.55
N LYS A 117 -3.03 -13.74 17.32
CA LYS A 117 -3.84 -13.05 16.29
C LYS A 117 -3.92 -11.53 16.51
N ASN A 118 -3.91 -11.11 17.78
CA ASN A 118 -3.96 -9.72 18.21
C ASN A 118 -2.58 -9.16 18.54
N SER A 119 -1.50 -9.83 18.15
CA SER A 119 -0.14 -9.35 18.37
C SER A 119 0.02 -7.92 17.84
N GLU A 120 0.51 -7.04 18.71
CA GLU A 120 0.88 -5.64 18.39
C GLU A 120 2.13 -5.57 17.51
N ARG A 121 2.86 -6.69 17.35
CA ARG A 121 4.00 -6.83 16.44
C ARG A 121 3.61 -7.04 14.98
N LEU A 122 2.32 -7.01 14.67
CA LEU A 122 1.81 -6.86 13.32
C LEU A 122 1.10 -5.52 13.22
N GLN A 123 1.56 -4.69 12.29
CA GLN A 123 0.91 -3.45 11.91
C GLN A 123 0.60 -3.47 10.41
N PHE A 124 -0.40 -2.70 10.03
CA PHE A 124 -0.75 -2.49 8.63
C PHE A 124 -0.54 -1.03 8.27
N THR A 125 -0.06 -0.80 7.06
CA THR A 125 -0.04 0.50 6.41
C THR A 125 -0.56 0.32 4.98
N THR A 126 -0.72 1.42 4.26
CA THR A 126 -1.05 1.36 2.82
C THR A 126 0.23 1.58 2.01
N GLU A 127 0.29 1.01 0.81
CA GLU A 127 1.39 1.28 -0.14
C GLU A 127 1.61 2.79 -0.36
N PRO A 128 0.57 3.61 -0.63
CA PRO A 128 0.76 5.05 -0.79
C PRO A 128 1.23 5.76 0.48
N GLU A 129 0.87 5.29 1.68
CA GLU A 129 1.38 5.86 2.94
C GLU A 129 2.86 5.53 3.15
N ALA A 130 3.25 4.27 2.94
CA ALA A 130 4.66 3.87 3.02
C ALA A 130 5.52 4.65 2.00
N ALA A 131 5.03 4.80 0.77
CA ALA A 131 5.68 5.60 -0.27
C ALA A 131 5.77 7.09 0.12
N ALA A 132 4.69 7.66 0.68
CA ALA A 132 4.68 9.04 1.15
C ALA A 132 5.73 9.29 2.24
N ILE A 133 5.82 8.43 3.26
CA ILE A 133 6.80 8.53 4.35
C ILE A 133 8.23 8.45 3.81
N TYR A 134 8.49 7.54 2.86
CA TYR A 134 9.79 7.43 2.23
C TYR A 134 10.16 8.70 1.45
N CYS A 135 9.24 9.18 0.60
CA CYS A 135 9.43 10.39 -0.19
C CYS A 135 9.68 11.61 0.68
N MET A 136 8.91 11.82 1.75
CA MET A 136 9.13 12.93 2.68
C MET A 136 10.51 12.90 3.34
N ASN A 137 11.05 11.71 3.62
CA ASN A 137 12.37 11.57 4.21
C ASN A 137 13.52 11.80 3.20
N CYS A 138 13.35 11.34 1.96
CA CYS A 138 14.40 11.38 0.93
C CYS A 138 14.38 12.65 0.08
N LEU A 139 13.23 13.31 -0.08
CA LEU A 139 13.00 14.41 -1.03
C LEU A 139 12.83 15.76 -0.32
N LYS A 140 13.64 16.00 0.73
CA LYS A 140 13.61 17.23 1.53
C LYS A 140 13.80 18.51 0.70
N GLU A 141 14.51 18.40 -0.43
CA GLU A 141 14.75 19.51 -1.35
C GLU A 141 13.48 20.02 -2.06
N TYR A 142 12.44 19.19 -2.16
CA TYR A 142 11.15 19.55 -2.77
C TYR A 142 10.15 20.12 -1.76
N LYS A 143 10.59 20.45 -0.53
CA LYS A 143 9.76 21.06 0.53
C LYS A 143 8.49 20.28 0.87
N LEU A 144 8.48 18.96 0.59
CA LEU A 144 7.38 18.06 0.93
C LEU A 144 7.15 17.95 2.45
N THR A 145 8.07 18.51 3.26
CA THR A 145 8.00 18.54 4.72
C THR A 145 7.45 19.86 5.29
N GLU A 146 7.03 20.82 4.46
CA GLU A 146 6.38 22.04 4.94
C GLU A 146 4.89 21.75 5.24
N PRO A 147 4.40 21.96 6.49
CA PRO A 147 3.00 21.75 6.82
C PRO A 147 2.07 22.56 5.90
N GLY A 148 0.98 21.94 5.49
CA GLY A 148 0.06 22.48 4.48
C GLY A 148 0.40 22.09 3.04
N THR A 149 1.57 21.49 2.79
CA THR A 149 1.92 20.94 1.48
C THR A 149 1.03 19.75 1.15
N THR A 150 0.46 19.76 -0.05
CA THR A 150 -0.30 18.66 -0.62
C THR A 150 0.50 18.04 -1.75
N PHE A 151 0.59 16.71 -1.76
CA PHE A 151 1.23 15.96 -2.83
C PHE A 151 0.43 14.73 -3.18
N MET A 152 0.66 14.19 -4.37
CA MET A 152 0.00 12.98 -4.85
C MET A 152 1.02 11.86 -4.98
N VAL A 153 0.68 10.70 -4.43
CA VAL A 153 1.36 9.44 -4.72
C VAL A 153 0.61 8.76 -5.86
N VAL A 154 1.35 8.39 -6.90
CA VAL A 154 0.86 7.67 -8.07
C VAL A 154 1.57 6.32 -8.07
N ASP A 155 0.87 5.29 -7.63
CA ASP A 155 1.36 3.91 -7.69
C ASP A 155 0.84 3.24 -8.96
N CYS A 156 1.74 3.03 -9.91
CA CYS A 156 1.45 2.31 -11.15
C CYS A 156 2.03 0.90 -11.02
N GLY A 157 1.30 0.02 -10.34
CA GLY A 157 1.66 -1.39 -10.15
C GLY A 157 1.61 -2.18 -11.46
N GLY A 158 1.74 -3.51 -11.41
CA GLY A 158 1.66 -4.35 -12.62
C GLY A 158 0.23 -4.58 -13.16
N GLY A 159 -0.75 -3.83 -12.65
CA GLY A 159 -2.16 -4.09 -12.94
C GLY A 159 -3.18 -3.16 -12.27
N THR A 160 -2.75 -2.26 -11.40
CA THR A 160 -3.59 -1.22 -10.80
C THR A 160 -2.88 0.13 -10.91
N VAL A 161 -3.67 1.20 -11.04
CA VAL A 161 -3.19 2.56 -10.82
C VAL A 161 -3.88 3.09 -9.58
N ASP A 162 -3.13 3.27 -8.52
CA ASP A 162 -3.64 3.77 -7.26
C ASP A 162 -3.13 5.20 -7.07
N LEU A 163 -4.07 6.15 -7.08
CA LEU A 163 -3.79 7.56 -6.80
C LEU A 163 -4.20 7.83 -5.37
N THR A 164 -3.32 8.47 -4.62
CA THR A 164 -3.65 8.98 -3.29
C THR A 164 -3.07 10.38 -3.14
N THR A 165 -3.93 11.34 -2.84
CA THR A 165 -3.50 12.68 -2.47
C THR A 165 -3.31 12.72 -0.95
N ARG A 166 -2.18 13.26 -0.50
CA ARG A 166 -1.83 13.41 0.90
C ARG A 166 -1.56 14.87 1.21
N LYS A 167 -2.07 15.33 2.35
CA LYS A 167 -1.72 16.63 2.92
C LYS A 167 -0.86 16.43 4.14
N LEU A 168 0.31 17.05 4.14
CA LEU A 168 1.15 17.12 5.33
C LEU A 168 0.51 18.07 6.34
N LEU A 169 0.21 17.54 7.53
CA LEU A 169 -0.23 18.31 8.67
C LEU A 169 0.96 18.67 9.57
N GLU A 170 0.68 19.36 10.68
CA GLU A 170 1.67 19.56 11.72
C GLU A 170 2.16 18.21 12.29
N GLU A 171 3.31 18.23 12.97
CA GLU A 171 3.90 17.03 13.61
C GLU A 171 4.21 15.86 12.66
N ASN A 172 4.38 16.13 11.35
CA ASN A 172 4.63 15.12 10.31
C ASN A 172 3.52 14.09 10.14
N GLN A 173 2.27 14.46 10.45
CA GLN A 173 1.12 13.61 10.18
C GLN A 173 0.62 13.75 8.74
N LEU A 174 0.14 12.66 8.15
CA LEU A 174 -0.46 12.64 6.82
C LEU A 174 -1.97 12.50 6.93
N ALA A 175 -2.70 13.44 6.31
CA ALA A 175 -4.12 13.30 6.00
C ALA A 175 -4.26 12.81 4.55
#